data_AF-Q1V0T6-F1
#
_entry.id   AF-Q1V0T6-F1
#
_cell.length_a   1.000
_cell.length_b   1.000
_cell.length_c   1.000
_cell.angle_alpha   90.00
_cell.angle_beta   90.00
_cell.angle_gamma   90.00
#
_symmetry.space_group_name_H-M   'P 1'
#
loop_
_entity.id
_entity.type
_entity.pdbx_description
1 polymer ?
#
loop_
_entity_poly.entity_id
_entity_poly.type
_entity_poly.pdbx_seq_one_letter_code
_entity_poly.pdbx_strand_id
1 'polypeptide(L)'
;MHKLKFILISSFLLTLIAGCQTIKNKTDAIVEKENAKLSEYIGKTSSNLQMELGKPDEDFKNDKGNLELVYNTKKYGILCERRFEVDSNSIVIGFVSNGCF
;
A
#
# COMPACT_ATOMS: atom_id res chain seq x y z
N MET A 1 26.83 22.81 35.04
CA MET A 1 25.52 22.14 34.76
C MET A 1 24.97 22.38 33.35
N HIS A 2 25.14 23.56 32.74
CA HIS A 2 24.58 23.87 31.41
C HIS A 2 25.12 22.98 30.26
N LYS A 3 26.42 22.66 30.25
CA LYS A 3 27.05 21.78 29.24
C LYS A 3 26.54 20.33 29.31
N LEU A 4 26.35 19.80 30.51
CA LEU A 4 25.82 18.45 30.72
C LEU A 4 24.33 18.37 30.31
N LYS A 5 23.54 19.40 30.61
CA LYS A 5 22.15 19.53 30.11
C LYS A 5 22.10 19.56 28.58
N PHE A 6 23.00 20.29 27.93
CA PHE A 6 23.08 20.33 26.47
C PHE A 6 23.44 18.96 25.85
N ILE A 7 24.39 18.23 26.45
CA ILE A 7 24.75 16.87 26.02
C ILE A 7 23.56 15.91 26.17
N LEU A 8 22.84 15.97 27.29
CA LEU A 8 21.67 15.12 27.53
C LEU A 8 20.52 15.42 26.55
N ILE A 9 20.25 16.69 26.27
CA ILE A 9 19.25 17.10 25.28
C ILE A 9 19.66 16.65 23.87
N SER A 10 20.92 16.81 23.50
CA SER A 10 21.45 16.35 22.21
C SER A 10 21.36 14.83 22.07
N SER A 11 21.66 14.08 23.14
CA SER A 11 21.55 12.62 23.16
C SER A 11 20.09 12.15 22.98
N PHE A 12 19.15 12.83 23.64
CA PHE A 12 17.71 12.57 23.48
C PHE A 12 17.21 12.87 22.07
N LEU A 13 17.72 13.93 21.42
CA LEU A 13 17.33 14.25 20.04
C LEU A 13 17.77 13.18 19.03
N LEU A 14 18.95 12.57 19.24
CA LEU A 14 19.48 11.51 18.38
C LEU A 14 18.61 10.24 18.42
N THR A 15 18.05 9.87 19.58
CA THR A 15 17.20 8.68 19.70
C THR A 15 15.85 8.87 19.02
N LEU A 16 15.30 10.09 19.00
CA LEU A 16 14.06 10.41 18.28
C LEU A 16 14.22 10.26 16.76
N ILE A 17 15.35 10.73 16.21
CA ILE A 17 15.65 10.63 14.77
C ILE A 17 15.82 9.14 14.37
N ALA A 18 16.53 8.36 15.17
CA ALA A 18 16.70 6.92 14.94
C ALA A 18 15.36 6.16 14.99
N GLY A 19 14.47 6.53 15.92
CA GLY A 19 13.12 5.98 16.01
C GLY A 19 12.27 6.24 14.77
N CYS A 20 12.29 7.47 14.24
CA CYS A 20 11.57 7.84 13.03
C CYS A 20 12.04 7.04 11.81
N GLN A 21 13.37 6.89 11.65
CA GLN A 21 13.94 6.08 10.57
C GLN A 21 13.54 4.60 10.68
N THR A 22 13.47 4.06 11.89
CA THR A 22 13.07 2.67 12.12
C THR A 22 11.61 2.42 11.73
N ILE A 23 10.71 3.35 12.07
CA ILE A 23 9.29 3.28 11.67
C ILE A 23 9.18 3.33 10.16
N LYS A 24 9.88 4.28 9.52
CA LYS A 24 9.90 4.40 8.05
C LYS A 24 10.34 3.10 7.39
N ASN A 25 11.47 2.53 7.82
CA ASN A 25 12.00 1.30 7.23
C ASN A 25 11.01 0.12 7.37
N LYS A 26 10.31 0.03 8.50
CA LYS A 26 9.28 -1.00 8.70
C LYS A 26 8.08 -0.78 7.78
N THR A 27 7.63 0.45 7.62
CA THR A 27 6.53 0.80 6.70
C THR A 27 6.92 0.53 5.26
N ASP A 28 8.11 0.95 4.82
CA ASP A 28 8.61 0.71 3.46
C ASP A 28 8.64 -0.80 3.14
N ALA A 29 9.12 -1.63 4.07
CA ALA A 29 9.17 -3.08 3.88
C ALA A 29 7.78 -3.72 3.73
N ILE A 30 6.75 -3.17 4.41
CA ILE A 30 5.36 -3.63 4.25
C ILE A 30 4.82 -3.23 2.88
N VAL A 31 5.08 -1.99 2.44
CA VAL A 31 4.67 -1.51 1.11
C VAL A 31 5.32 -2.33 0.00
N GLU A 32 6.63 -2.60 0.10
CA GLU A 32 7.34 -3.43 -0.88
C GLU A 32 6.77 -4.85 -0.96
N LYS A 33 6.45 -5.45 0.19
CA LYS A 33 5.83 -6.78 0.25
C LYS A 33 4.44 -6.81 -0.37
N GLU A 34 3.62 -5.80 -0.09
CA GLU A 34 2.29 -5.66 -0.68
C GLU A 34 2.40 -5.48 -2.21
N ASN A 35 3.26 -4.58 -2.67
CA ASN A 35 3.47 -4.33 -4.09
C ASN A 35 3.98 -5.58 -4.81
N ALA A 36 4.91 -6.33 -4.22
CA ALA A 36 5.39 -7.59 -4.76
C ALA A 36 4.23 -8.58 -4.98
N LYS A 37 3.37 -8.77 -3.97
CA LYS A 37 2.20 -9.64 -4.06
C LYS A 37 1.20 -9.17 -5.13
N LEU A 38 0.87 -7.88 -5.16
CA LEU A 38 -0.13 -7.37 -6.11
C LEU A 38 0.40 -7.32 -7.55
N SER A 39 1.72 -7.17 -7.72
CA SER A 39 2.34 -7.19 -9.04
C SER A 39 2.21 -8.53 -9.76
N GLU A 40 2.02 -9.63 -9.02
CA GLU A 40 1.77 -10.96 -9.59
C GLU A 40 0.46 -11.04 -10.40
N TYR A 41 -0.45 -10.07 -10.22
CA TYR A 41 -1.68 -10.00 -11.00
C TYR A 41 -1.52 -9.29 -12.34
N ILE A 42 -0.46 -8.51 -12.54
CA ILE A 42 -0.22 -7.82 -13.83
C ILE A 42 -0.07 -8.87 -14.94
N GLY A 43 -0.83 -8.69 -16.02
CA GLY A 43 -0.86 -9.62 -17.15
C GLY A 43 -1.78 -10.85 -16.94
N LYS A 44 -2.36 -11.04 -15.75
CA LYS A 44 -3.39 -12.06 -15.53
C LYS A 44 -4.76 -11.55 -15.95
N THR A 45 -5.70 -12.47 -16.15
CA THR A 45 -7.10 -12.12 -16.46
C THR A 45 -7.83 -11.58 -15.22
N SER A 46 -8.81 -10.72 -15.43
CA SER A 46 -9.71 -10.24 -14.37
C SER A 46 -10.48 -11.37 -13.69
N SER A 47 -10.72 -12.47 -14.40
CA SER A 47 -11.31 -13.70 -13.85
C SER A 47 -10.38 -14.39 -12.86
N ASN A 48 -9.08 -14.53 -13.18
CA ASN A 48 -8.12 -15.06 -12.22
C ASN A 48 -8.00 -14.16 -10.98
N LEU A 49 -7.97 -12.85 -11.17
CA LEU A 49 -7.96 -11.88 -10.07
C LEU A 49 -9.17 -12.09 -9.14
N GLN A 50 -10.38 -12.17 -9.69
CA GLN A 50 -11.61 -12.36 -8.91
C GLN A 50 -11.72 -13.76 -8.29
N MET A 51 -11.09 -14.78 -8.89
CA MET A 51 -11.03 -16.11 -8.30
C MET A 51 -10.14 -16.13 -7.05
N GLU A 52 -9.05 -15.37 -7.05
CA GLU A 52 -8.11 -15.29 -5.93
C GLU A 52 -8.56 -14.29 -4.84
N LEU A 53 -9.12 -13.14 -5.23
CA LEU A 53 -9.50 -12.07 -4.30
C LEU A 53 -11.00 -12.03 -3.96
N GLY A 54 -11.83 -12.77 -4.70
CA GLY A 54 -13.29 -12.72 -4.59
C GLY A 54 -13.93 -11.64 -5.45
N LYS A 55 -15.18 -11.31 -5.15
CA LYS A 55 -15.94 -10.28 -5.85
C LYS A 55 -15.44 -8.88 -5.42
N PRO A 56 -15.24 -7.93 -6.35
CA PRO A 56 -14.94 -6.55 -6.00
C PRO A 56 -16.12 -5.90 -5.26
N ASP A 57 -15.81 -4.94 -4.40
CA ASP A 57 -16.79 -4.13 -3.69
C ASP A 57 -17.42 -3.10 -4.63
N GLU A 58 -16.59 -2.52 -5.52
CA GLU A 58 -17.01 -1.52 -6.51
C GLU A 58 -16.31 -1.78 -7.84
N ASP A 59 -16.98 -1.41 -8.93
CA ASP A 59 -16.40 -1.36 -10.26
C ASP A 59 -16.88 -0.13 -11.03
N PHE A 60 -16.00 0.45 -11.85
CA PHE A 60 -16.34 1.57 -12.73
C PHE A 60 -15.34 1.73 -13.86
N LYS A 61 -15.66 2.53 -14.88
CA LYS A 61 -14.70 2.89 -15.93
C LYS A 61 -13.93 4.14 -15.57
N ASN A 62 -12.60 4.10 -15.68
CA ASN A 62 -11.76 5.28 -15.50
C ASN A 62 -11.81 6.20 -16.73
N ASP A 63 -11.13 7.35 -16.66
CA ASP A 63 -11.10 8.36 -17.73
C ASP A 63 -10.52 7.85 -19.06
N LYS A 64 -9.74 6.76 -19.01
CA LYS A 64 -9.18 6.10 -20.20
C LYS A 64 -10.14 5.06 -20.80
N GLY A 65 -11.27 4.79 -20.15
CA GLY A 65 -12.25 3.78 -20.54
C GLY A 65 -11.95 2.36 -20.04
N ASN A 66 -10.88 2.18 -19.26
CA ASN A 66 -10.52 0.89 -18.65
C ASN A 66 -11.39 0.62 -17.41
N LEU A 67 -11.60 -0.65 -17.09
CA LEU A 67 -12.38 -1.06 -15.93
C LEU A 67 -11.50 -1.04 -14.68
N GLU A 68 -11.94 -0.35 -13.62
CA GLU A 68 -11.34 -0.37 -12.30
C GLU A 68 -12.12 -1.33 -11.42
N LEU A 69 -11.43 -2.30 -10.81
CA LEU A 69 -11.99 -3.21 -9.81
C LEU A 69 -11.45 -2.83 -8.43
N VAL A 70 -12.35 -2.50 -7.49
CA VAL A 70 -11.98 -1.99 -6.16
C VAL A 70 -12.29 -3.03 -5.10
N TYR A 71 -11.32 -3.29 -4.23
CA TYR A 71 -11.41 -4.19 -3.10
C TYR A 71 -11.05 -3.42 -1.83
N ASN A 72 -12.03 -3.25 -0.96
CA ASN A 72 -11.96 -2.48 0.25
C ASN A 72 -11.97 -3.41 1.47
N THR A 73 -10.95 -3.30 2.31
CA THR A 73 -10.92 -3.97 3.61
C THR A 73 -10.67 -2.95 4.72
N LYS A 74 -11.08 -3.27 5.95
CA LYS A 74 -10.77 -2.42 7.12
C LYS A 74 -9.90 -3.18 8.10
N LYS A 75 -8.78 -2.58 8.48
CA LYS A 75 -7.87 -3.11 9.49
C LYS A 75 -7.60 -2.02 10.51
N TYR A 76 -7.92 -2.29 11.78
CA TYR A 76 -7.81 -1.30 12.87
C TYR A 76 -8.54 0.02 12.60
N GLY A 77 -9.67 -0.03 11.87
CA GLY A 77 -10.43 1.15 11.47
C GLY A 77 -9.85 1.93 10.28
N ILE A 78 -8.69 1.53 9.76
CA ILE A 78 -8.06 2.12 8.58
C ILE A 78 -8.55 1.36 7.35
N LEU A 79 -9.01 2.11 6.34
CA LEU A 79 -9.42 1.56 5.05
C LEU A 79 -8.18 1.18 4.24
N CYS A 80 -8.12 -0.08 3.81
CA CYS A 80 -7.18 -0.59 2.83
C CYS A 80 -7.94 -0.78 1.52
N GLU A 81 -7.60 0.04 0.53
CA GLU A 81 -8.18 0.00 -0.82
C GLU A 81 -7.15 -0.59 -1.77
N ARG A 82 -7.52 -1.69 -2.44
CA ARG A 82 -6.79 -2.22 -3.60
C ARG A 82 -7.62 -1.98 -4.84
N ARG A 83 -7.03 -1.31 -5.82
CA ARG A 83 -7.67 -1.00 -7.08
C ARG A 83 -6.86 -1.61 -8.21
N PHE A 84 -7.53 -2.32 -9.12
CA PHE A 84 -6.90 -2.93 -10.28
C PHE A 84 -7.48 -2.36 -11.56
N GLU A 85 -6.60 -1.88 -12.44
CA GLU A 85 -6.96 -1.39 -13.76
C GLU A 85 -6.95 -2.57 -14.75
N VAL A 86 -8.07 -2.79 -15.43
CA VAL A 86 -8.31 -3.88 -16.37
C VAL A 86 -8.64 -3.31 -17.74
N ASP A 87 -7.92 -3.76 -18.77
CA ASP A 87 -8.09 -3.31 -20.14
C ASP A 87 -9.31 -3.94 -20.84
N SER A 88 -9.54 -3.58 -22.11
CA SER A 88 -10.63 -4.13 -22.92
C SER A 88 -10.52 -5.64 -23.19
N ASN A 89 -9.33 -6.23 -23.03
CA ASN A 89 -9.10 -7.67 -23.18
C ASN A 89 -9.31 -8.42 -21.87
N SER A 90 -9.82 -7.74 -20.82
CA SER A 90 -9.98 -8.29 -19.49
C SER A 90 -8.65 -8.69 -18.84
N ILE A 91 -7.56 -7.99 -19.16
CA ILE A 91 -6.22 -8.20 -18.59
C ILE A 91 -5.91 -7.08 -17.60
N VAL A 92 -5.38 -7.47 -16.44
CA VAL A 92 -4.92 -6.52 -15.42
C VAL A 92 -3.65 -5.84 -15.92
N ILE A 93 -3.67 -4.52 -16.05
CA ILE A 93 -2.56 -3.71 -16.57
C ILE A 93 -1.94 -2.77 -15.52
N GLY A 94 -2.60 -2.60 -14.37
CA GLY A 94 -2.12 -1.75 -13.30
C GLY A 94 -2.80 -2.08 -11.96
N PHE A 95 -2.19 -1.62 -10.87
CA PHE A 95 -2.82 -1.64 -9.57
C PHE A 95 -2.40 -0.43 -8.73
N VAL A 96 -3.25 -0.07 -7.77
CA VAL A 96 -2.97 0.90 -6.70
C VAL A 96 -3.35 0.25 -5.37
N SER A 97 -2.53 0.46 -4.35
CA SER A 97 -2.79 -0.01 -2.98
C SER A 97 -2.63 1.14 -2.01
N ASN A 98 -3.72 1.50 -1.33
CA ASN A 98 -3.79 2.62 -0.41
C ASN A 98 -4.21 2.14 0.97
N GLY A 99 -3.48 2.50 2.02
CA GLY A 99 -3.88 2.19 3.40
C GLY A 99 -3.65 0.74 3.84
N CYS A 100 -2.90 -0.05 3.07
CA CYS A 100 -2.73 -1.49 3.28
C CYS A 100 -1.43 -1.83 4.05
N PHE A 101 -1.36 -1.47 5.34
CA PHE A 101 -0.22 -1.70 6.23
C PHE A 101 -0.57 -2.49 7.52
#